data_AF-A0A2V7DEZ1-F1
#
_entry.id   AF-A0A2V7DEZ1-F1
#
_cell.length_a   1.000
_cell.length_b   1.000
_cell.length_c   1.000
_cell.angle_alpha   90.00
_cell.angle_beta   90.00
_cell.angle_gamma   90.00
#
_symmetry.space_group_name_H-M   'P 1'
#
loop_
_entity.id
_entity.type
_entity.pdbx_description
1 polymer ?
#
loop_
_entity_poly.entity_id
_entity_poly.type
_entity_poly.pdbx_seq_one_letter_code
_entity_poly.pdbx_strand_id
1 'polypeptide(L)'
;MRSVRTSRCFGDNGTACSRRTLFPRRSRTMSEPLLVVEPRGHATRELVRLKADRLRTESEIRNALQRSERRALWIAPSVAAVRLLLAALVGRPKGDQRLLALEPALEPENCARHNLLHAIFRFVVSADEGIRLLQIEELADVLGSPNREDLFVGGAVVSDDAAAILYRGNLEPLVVPLAWFRARPDGPKPDPTDLAVIDAGQTVRLGEYEAATDAILYEFDDAYRRRAKKRELERDSSFGGALRRLRLEKGLRRTDFHGLTPKEIARIERGEVKKPHPRTVAILAKHLGVPAKQVSTY
;
A
#
# COMPACT_ATOMS: atom_id res chain seq x y z
N MET A 1 -21.93 48.10 -55.52
CA MET A 1 -21.98 46.66 -55.85
C MET A 1 -21.39 45.86 -54.68
N ARG A 2 -22.24 45.03 -54.07
CA ARG A 2 -22.03 43.82 -53.26
C ARG A 2 -21.07 43.81 -52.04
N SER A 3 -21.72 43.95 -50.89
CA SER A 3 -21.51 43.21 -49.63
C SER A 3 -21.20 41.72 -49.84
N VAL A 4 -20.27 41.17 -49.04
CA VAL A 4 -20.25 39.75 -48.68
C VAL A 4 -20.01 39.60 -47.17
N ARG A 5 -21.03 39.05 -46.51
CA ARG A 5 -21.06 38.48 -45.16
C ARG A 5 -20.47 37.06 -45.16
N THR A 6 -20.38 36.52 -43.95
CA THR A 6 -20.27 35.08 -43.55
C THR A 6 -18.81 34.61 -43.38
N SER A 7 -18.44 33.76 -42.44
CA SER A 7 -19.22 32.81 -41.63
C SER A 7 -18.47 32.44 -40.34
N ARG A 8 -19.22 32.22 -39.25
CA ARG A 8 -18.78 31.45 -38.08
C ARG A 8 -18.85 29.96 -38.45
N CYS A 9 -17.78 29.21 -38.19
CA CYS A 9 -17.88 27.76 -38.05
C CYS A 9 -17.26 27.36 -36.71
N PHE A 10 -18.14 27.02 -35.77
CA PHE A 10 -17.84 26.16 -34.65
C PHE A 10 -17.38 24.80 -35.20
N GLY A 11 -16.24 24.30 -34.72
CA GLY A 11 -15.75 22.96 -35.00
C GLY A 11 -15.64 22.16 -33.71
N ASP A 12 -16.67 21.34 -33.47
CA ASP A 12 -16.68 20.03 -32.82
C ASP A 12 -15.46 19.61 -31.99
N ASN A 13 -15.53 19.84 -30.67
CA ASN A 13 -14.76 19.07 -29.70
C ASN A 13 -15.38 17.67 -29.53
N GLY A 14 -15.15 16.80 -30.51
CA GLY A 14 -15.37 15.37 -30.39
C GLY A 14 -14.35 14.73 -29.45
N THR A 15 -14.57 14.83 -28.14
CA THR A 15 -13.79 14.05 -27.17
C THR A 15 -14.17 12.58 -27.33
N ALA A 16 -13.23 11.78 -27.82
CA ALA A 16 -13.41 10.34 -27.97
C ALA A 16 -13.76 9.70 -26.62
N CYS A 17 -14.88 8.96 -26.62
CA CYS A 17 -15.36 8.15 -25.51
C CYS A 17 -14.25 7.19 -25.05
N SER A 18 -13.66 7.45 -23.89
CA SER A 18 -12.65 6.58 -23.28
C SER A 18 -13.25 5.20 -23.02
N ARG A 19 -12.57 4.16 -23.51
CA ARG A 19 -12.87 2.75 -23.29
C ARG A 19 -13.23 2.49 -21.83
N ARG A 20 -14.34 1.77 -21.62
CA ARG A 20 -14.71 1.16 -20.34
C ARG A 20 -13.52 0.39 -19.78
N THR A 21 -12.86 0.95 -18.78
CA THR A 21 -11.97 0.20 -17.90
C THR A 21 -12.83 -0.81 -17.16
N LEU A 22 -12.66 -2.09 -17.51
CA LEU A 22 -13.21 -3.20 -16.75
C LEU A 22 -12.73 -3.02 -15.30
N PHE A 23 -13.66 -2.75 -14.39
CA PHE A 23 -13.36 -2.76 -12.96
C PHE A 23 -12.73 -4.11 -12.62
N PRO A 24 -11.50 -4.15 -12.08
CA PRO A 24 -10.91 -5.41 -11.70
C PRO A 24 -11.83 -6.07 -10.68
N ARG A 25 -12.31 -7.27 -11.04
CA ARG A 25 -13.02 -8.19 -10.14
C ARG A 25 -12.26 -8.25 -8.82
N ARG A 26 -13.00 -8.15 -7.71
CA ARG A 26 -12.54 -8.29 -6.32
C ARG A 26 -11.20 -9.03 -6.26
N SER A 27 -10.11 -8.26 -6.14
CA SER A 27 -8.82 -8.83 -5.80
C SER A 27 -9.04 -9.50 -4.44
N ARG A 28 -9.12 -10.83 -4.44
CA ARG A 28 -8.68 -11.61 -3.29
C ARG A 28 -7.32 -11.01 -2.97
N THR A 29 -7.17 -10.41 -1.80
CA THR A 29 -5.89 -10.05 -1.21
C THR A 29 -5.12 -11.35 -1.02
N MET A 30 -4.61 -11.90 -2.12
CA MET A 30 -3.59 -12.94 -2.06
C MET A 30 -2.36 -12.19 -1.58
N SER A 31 -2.03 -12.39 -0.30
CA SER A 31 -0.80 -11.89 0.27
C SER A 31 0.34 -12.32 -0.65
N GLU A 32 1.18 -11.36 -1.03
CA GLU A 32 2.42 -11.63 -1.74
C GLU A 32 3.18 -12.76 -1.02
N PRO A 33 3.55 -13.85 -1.71
CA PRO A 33 4.33 -14.91 -1.11
C PRO A 33 5.62 -14.34 -0.53
N LEU A 34 5.91 -14.75 0.70
CA LEU A 34 7.16 -14.46 1.39
C LEU A 34 8.09 -15.65 1.20
N LEU A 35 9.29 -15.38 0.70
CA LEU A 35 10.31 -16.38 0.43
C LEU A 35 11.55 -16.01 1.24
N VAL A 36 11.99 -16.87 2.15
CA VAL A 36 13.20 -16.66 2.95
C VAL A 36 14.29 -17.59 2.42
N VAL A 37 15.41 -17.02 1.99
CA VAL A 37 16.60 -17.79 1.57
C VAL A 37 17.42 -18.12 2.80
N GLU A 38 17.46 -19.40 3.18
CA GLU A 38 18.05 -19.85 4.44
C GLU A 38 19.05 -21.00 4.17
N PRO A 39 20.31 -20.69 3.82
CA PRO A 39 21.32 -21.72 3.68
C PRO A 39 21.50 -22.48 5.01
N ARG A 40 21.85 -23.77 4.92
CA ARG A 40 22.02 -24.63 6.12
C ARG A 40 23.01 -24.00 7.09
N GLY A 41 22.62 -23.92 8.37
CA GLY A 41 23.45 -23.34 9.44
C GLY A 41 23.29 -21.83 9.67
N HIS A 42 22.51 -21.12 8.84
CA HIS A 42 22.31 -19.67 8.93
C HIS A 42 20.87 -19.29 9.27
N ALA A 43 20.25 -20.02 10.20
CA ALA A 43 18.86 -19.81 10.54
C ALA A 43 18.68 -18.58 11.44
N THR A 44 17.94 -17.58 10.95
CA THR A 44 17.52 -16.42 11.73
C THR A 44 16.28 -16.78 12.54
N ARG A 45 16.42 -16.87 13.87
CA ARG A 45 15.36 -17.34 14.78
C ARG A 45 14.14 -16.44 14.76
N GLU A 46 14.35 -15.15 14.56
CA GLU A 46 13.35 -14.09 14.59
C GLU A 46 12.41 -14.19 13.39
N LEU A 47 12.96 -14.56 12.23
CA LEU A 47 12.19 -14.80 11.00
C LEU A 47 11.41 -16.13 11.04
N VAL A 48 11.58 -17.00 12.05
CA VAL A 48 10.80 -18.24 12.22
C VAL A 48 9.31 -17.97 12.38
N ARG A 49 8.96 -16.80 12.92
CA ARG A 49 7.57 -16.37 13.09
C ARG A 49 6.88 -16.02 11.77
N LEU A 50 7.65 -15.73 10.71
CA LEU A 50 7.10 -15.45 9.40
C LEU A 50 6.50 -16.73 8.79
N LYS A 51 5.26 -16.63 8.33
CA LYS A 51 4.63 -17.64 7.47
C LYS A 51 5.20 -17.51 6.05
N ALA A 52 6.46 -17.90 5.89
CA ALA A 52 7.23 -17.79 4.66
C ALA A 52 7.74 -19.16 4.20
N ASP A 53 7.84 -19.34 2.88
CA ASP A 53 8.48 -20.53 2.31
C ASP A 53 9.99 -20.39 2.47
N ARG A 54 10.63 -21.40 3.06
CA ARG A 54 12.06 -21.41 3.35
C ARG A 54 12.80 -22.17 2.27
N LEU A 55 13.71 -21.48 1.60
CA LEU A 55 14.46 -21.99 0.45
C LEU A 55 15.91 -22.19 0.87
N ARG A 56 16.39 -23.43 0.88
CA ARG A 56 17.70 -23.82 1.43
C ARG A 56 18.70 -24.25 0.38
N THR A 57 18.23 -24.49 -0.84
CA THR A 57 19.01 -25.02 -1.96
C THR A 57 18.75 -24.23 -3.24
N GLU A 58 19.70 -24.26 -4.16
CA GLU A 58 19.55 -23.61 -5.47
C GLU A 58 18.32 -24.12 -6.24
N SER A 59 18.03 -25.43 -6.15
CA SER A 59 16.88 -26.03 -6.83
C SER A 59 15.55 -25.50 -6.29
N GLU A 60 15.43 -25.32 -4.97
CA GLU A 60 14.25 -24.72 -4.34
C GLU A 60 14.08 -23.26 -4.79
N ILE A 61 15.18 -22.49 -4.84
CA ILE A 61 15.17 -21.10 -5.30
C ILE A 61 14.76 -21.01 -6.78
N ARG A 62 15.35 -21.83 -7.65
CA ARG A 62 14.98 -21.91 -9.07
C ARG A 62 13.51 -22.24 -9.26
N ASN A 63 13.00 -23.22 -8.51
CA ASN A 63 11.60 -23.60 -8.56
C ASN A 63 10.69 -22.44 -8.10
N ALA A 64 11.06 -21.73 -7.03
CA ALA A 64 10.31 -20.58 -6.54
C ALA A 64 10.33 -19.39 -7.53
N LEU A 65 11.47 -19.11 -8.15
CA LEU A 65 11.60 -18.09 -9.21
C LEU A 65 10.73 -18.41 -10.44
N GLN A 66 10.61 -19.69 -10.81
CA GLN A 66 9.79 -20.14 -11.93
C GLN A 66 8.28 -20.12 -11.63
N ARG A 67 7.88 -20.50 -10.40
CA ARG A 67 6.46 -20.55 -9.98
C ARG A 67 5.86 -19.19 -9.66
N SER A 68 6.68 -18.20 -9.32
CA SER A 68 6.22 -16.88 -8.88
C SER A 68 5.80 -16.01 -10.08
N GLU A 69 4.67 -16.35 -10.70
CA GLU A 69 4.21 -15.70 -11.94
C GLU A 69 3.79 -14.23 -11.79
N ARG A 70 3.57 -13.75 -10.56
CA ARG A 70 3.04 -12.40 -10.30
C ARG A 70 3.99 -11.52 -9.54
N ARG A 71 4.13 -11.77 -8.25
CA ARG A 71 4.79 -10.89 -7.31
C ARG A 71 5.25 -11.70 -6.12
N ALA A 72 6.50 -11.53 -5.67
CA ALA A 72 7.02 -12.23 -4.50
C ALA A 72 8.08 -11.38 -3.79
N LEU A 73 8.08 -11.47 -2.47
CA LEU A 73 9.02 -10.79 -1.60
C LEU A 73 10.04 -11.81 -1.07
N TRP A 74 11.29 -11.60 -1.46
CA TRP A 74 12.44 -12.41 -1.08
C TRP A 74 13.17 -11.74 0.08
N ILE A 75 13.56 -12.55 1.06
CA ILE A 75 14.35 -12.11 2.21
C ILE A 75 15.64 -12.92 2.21
N ALA A 76 16.77 -12.22 2.11
CA ALA A 76 18.10 -12.77 2.25
C ALA A 76 18.69 -12.27 3.58
N PRO A 77 18.60 -13.07 4.66
CA PRO A 77 19.02 -12.63 5.99
C PRO A 77 20.53 -12.52 6.16
N SER A 78 21.33 -13.08 5.25
CA SER A 78 22.79 -13.06 5.34
C SER A 78 23.47 -12.98 3.98
N VAL A 79 24.76 -12.66 3.99
CA VAL A 79 25.62 -12.71 2.79
C VAL A 79 25.62 -14.10 2.15
N ALA A 80 25.60 -15.17 2.97
CA ALA A 80 25.50 -16.55 2.47
C ALA A 80 24.18 -16.79 1.73
N ALA A 81 23.08 -16.22 2.22
CA ALA A 81 21.78 -16.31 1.56
C ALA A 81 21.76 -15.56 0.22
N VAL A 82 22.37 -14.36 0.16
CA VAL A 82 22.53 -13.62 -1.10
C VAL A 82 23.37 -14.42 -2.11
N ARG A 83 24.48 -15.02 -1.67
CA ARG A 83 25.32 -15.86 -2.54
C ARG A 83 24.56 -17.07 -3.09
N LEU A 84 23.79 -17.76 -2.24
CA LEU A 84 22.96 -18.89 -2.65
C LEU A 84 21.88 -18.45 -3.65
N LEU A 85 21.22 -17.32 -3.39
CA LEU A 85 20.26 -16.71 -4.31
C LEU A 85 20.91 -16.43 -5.66
N LEU A 86 22.08 -15.79 -5.66
CA LEU A 86 22.81 -15.44 -6.88
C LEU A 86 23.23 -16.67 -7.69
N ALA A 87 23.72 -17.72 -7.02
CA ALA A 87 24.11 -18.98 -7.66
C ALA A 87 22.93 -19.70 -8.35
N ALA A 88 21.70 -19.50 -7.82
CA ALA A 88 20.50 -20.11 -8.36
C ALA A 88 19.89 -19.34 -9.56
N LEU A 89 20.38 -18.14 -9.88
CA LEU A 89 19.80 -17.32 -10.95
C LEU A 89 20.14 -17.88 -12.33
N VAL A 90 19.12 -18.33 -13.04
CA VAL A 90 19.22 -18.74 -14.45
C VAL A 90 18.29 -17.84 -15.26
N GLY A 91 18.79 -16.66 -15.63
CA GLY A 91 18.05 -15.64 -16.38
C GLY A 91 17.17 -14.73 -15.52
N ARG A 92 16.32 -13.93 -16.19
CA ARG A 92 15.44 -12.96 -15.52
C ARG A 92 14.17 -13.66 -15.03
N PRO A 93 13.84 -13.60 -13.73
CA PRO A 93 12.59 -14.16 -13.22
C PRO A 93 11.38 -13.43 -13.81
N LYS A 94 10.24 -14.13 -13.90
CA LYS A 94 8.97 -13.53 -14.32
C LYS A 94 8.35 -12.77 -13.15
N GLY A 95 7.54 -11.76 -13.45
CA GLY A 95 6.78 -11.01 -12.43
C GLY A 95 7.58 -9.95 -11.67
N ASP A 96 6.92 -9.36 -10.68
CA ASP A 96 7.43 -8.32 -9.79
C ASP A 96 8.14 -8.96 -8.58
N GLN A 97 9.41 -9.32 -8.76
CA GLN A 97 10.24 -9.89 -7.70
C GLN A 97 10.91 -8.76 -6.91
N ARG A 98 10.90 -8.85 -5.59
CA ARG A 98 11.47 -7.83 -4.70
C ARG A 98 12.38 -8.49 -3.67
N LEU A 99 13.51 -7.87 -3.32
CA LEU A 99 14.51 -8.45 -2.44
C LEU A 99 14.82 -7.52 -1.26
N LEU A 100 14.72 -8.07 -0.04
CA LEU A 100 15.23 -7.47 1.18
C LEU A 100 16.48 -8.25 1.63
N ALA A 101 17.65 -7.59 1.60
CA ALA A 101 18.89 -8.12 2.15
C ALA A 101 19.15 -7.48 3.53
N LEU A 102 19.25 -8.29 4.56
CA LEU A 102 19.34 -7.80 5.96
C LEU A 102 20.77 -7.58 6.44
N GLU A 103 21.71 -8.30 5.85
CA GLU A 103 23.13 -7.97 5.96
C GLU A 103 23.53 -7.14 4.75
N PRO A 104 24.51 -6.23 4.89
CA PRO A 104 25.12 -5.58 3.75
C PRO A 104 25.58 -6.68 2.80
N ALA A 105 24.85 -6.80 1.69
CA ALA A 105 25.01 -7.94 0.79
C ALA A 105 26.42 -8.01 0.19
N LEU A 106 27.18 -6.91 0.30
CA LEU A 106 28.33 -6.59 -0.51
C LEU A 106 29.33 -5.76 0.31
N GLU A 107 30.58 -6.22 0.28
CA GLU A 107 31.74 -5.36 0.52
C GLU A 107 31.65 -4.14 -0.44
N PRO A 108 32.10 -2.94 -0.04
CA PRO A 108 32.07 -1.72 -0.86
C PRO A 108 32.65 -1.91 -2.27
N GLU A 109 33.55 -2.87 -2.41
CA GLU A 109 34.25 -3.20 -3.65
C GLU A 109 33.38 -3.95 -4.69
N ASN A 110 32.14 -4.31 -4.37
CA ASN A 110 31.36 -5.26 -5.18
C ASN A 110 30.06 -4.69 -5.78
N CYS A 111 30.12 -3.45 -6.29
CA CYS A 111 29.03 -2.78 -7.01
C CYS A 111 28.39 -3.64 -8.13
N ALA A 112 29.18 -4.50 -8.77
CA ALA A 112 28.70 -5.37 -9.86
C ALA A 112 27.58 -6.33 -9.41
N ARG A 113 27.68 -6.89 -8.20
CA ARG A 113 26.62 -7.76 -7.65
C ARG A 113 25.38 -6.98 -7.26
N HIS A 114 25.52 -5.74 -6.76
CA HIS A 114 24.37 -4.88 -6.46
C HIS A 114 23.58 -4.61 -7.73
N ASN A 115 24.28 -4.20 -8.79
CA ASN A 115 23.70 -3.96 -10.10
C ASN A 115 23.03 -5.21 -10.68
N LEU A 116 23.62 -6.40 -10.48
CA LEU A 116 23.00 -7.66 -10.89
C LEU A 116 21.68 -7.93 -10.15
N LEU A 117 21.62 -7.67 -8.84
CA LEU A 117 20.37 -7.81 -8.08
C LEU A 117 19.31 -6.83 -8.61
N HIS A 118 19.65 -5.57 -8.87
CA HIS A 118 18.72 -4.58 -9.44
C HIS A 118 18.29 -4.91 -10.88
N ALA A 119 19.09 -5.65 -11.65
CA ALA A 119 18.69 -6.12 -12.97
C ALA A 119 17.59 -7.20 -12.91
N ILE A 120 17.47 -7.88 -11.77
CA ILE A 120 16.67 -9.10 -11.58
C ILE A 120 15.43 -8.81 -10.76
N PHE A 121 15.61 -8.10 -9.65
CA PHE A 121 14.56 -7.68 -8.74
C PHE A 121 14.15 -6.25 -9.08
N ARG A 122 12.85 -5.99 -9.09
CA ARG A 122 12.32 -4.65 -9.33
C ARG A 122 12.77 -3.67 -8.26
N PHE A 123 12.73 -4.12 -7.00
CA PHE A 123 13.21 -3.37 -5.84
C PHE A 123 14.16 -4.25 -5.05
N VAL A 124 15.32 -3.70 -4.73
CA VAL A 124 16.29 -4.28 -3.81
C VAL A 124 16.47 -3.27 -2.70
N VAL A 125 16.27 -3.72 -1.46
CA VAL A 125 16.54 -2.95 -0.25
C VAL A 125 17.59 -3.73 0.51
N SER A 126 18.72 -3.10 0.79
CA SER A 126 19.83 -3.70 1.53
C SER A 126 20.04 -2.89 2.81
N ALA A 127 20.47 -3.54 3.88
CA ALA A 127 21.06 -2.84 5.03
C ALA A 127 22.47 -2.39 4.66
N ASP A 128 22.60 -1.39 3.78
CA ASP A 128 23.87 -0.77 3.37
C ASP A 128 24.01 0.65 3.94
N GLU A 129 25.12 1.33 3.60
CA GLU A 129 25.45 2.66 4.11
C GLU A 129 24.39 3.69 3.66
N GLY A 130 23.41 3.92 4.54
CA GLY A 130 22.39 4.95 4.40
C GLY A 130 20.96 4.45 4.70
N ILE A 131 20.69 3.16 4.50
CA ILE A 131 19.37 2.58 4.79
C ILE A 131 19.30 2.11 6.24
N ARG A 132 18.41 2.71 7.01
CA ARG A 132 18.10 2.32 8.39
C ARG A 132 16.81 1.50 8.40
N LEU A 133 16.95 0.19 8.61
CA LEU A 133 15.84 -0.74 8.74
C LEU A 133 15.32 -0.81 10.19
N LEU A 134 14.09 -1.31 10.34
CA LEU A 134 13.55 -1.75 11.62
C LEU A 134 14.45 -2.82 12.26
N GLN A 135 14.37 -2.92 13.60
CA GLN A 135 14.92 -4.07 14.31
C GLN A 135 14.28 -5.36 13.81
N ILE A 136 15.05 -6.46 13.85
CA ILE A 136 14.67 -7.71 13.17
C ILE A 136 13.33 -8.29 13.67
N GLU A 137 13.00 -8.09 14.94
CA GLU A 137 11.74 -8.53 15.55
C GLU A 137 10.55 -7.75 14.99
N GLU A 138 10.64 -6.42 15.02
CA GLU A 138 9.60 -5.53 14.47
C GLU A 138 9.47 -5.71 12.96
N LEU A 139 10.60 -5.91 12.27
CA LEU A 139 10.64 -6.19 10.85
C LEU A 139 9.88 -7.49 10.52
N ALA A 140 10.07 -8.55 11.30
CA ALA A 140 9.32 -9.78 11.14
C ALA A 140 7.80 -9.55 11.35
N ASP A 141 7.41 -8.75 12.33
CA ASP A 141 6.00 -8.43 12.56
C ASP A 141 5.38 -7.64 11.39
N VAL A 142 6.10 -6.63 10.87
CA VAL A 142 5.68 -5.86 9.70
C VAL A 142 5.59 -6.76 8.46
N LEU A 143 6.62 -7.56 8.18
CA LEU A 143 6.63 -8.45 7.02
C LEU A 143 5.58 -9.55 7.14
N GLY A 144 5.23 -10.00 8.34
CA GLY A 144 4.15 -10.97 8.56
C GLY A 144 2.75 -10.38 8.41
N SER A 145 2.61 -9.05 8.51
CA SER A 145 1.33 -8.37 8.51
C SER A 145 0.55 -8.51 7.19
N PRO A 146 -0.79 -8.68 7.24
CA PRO A 146 -1.64 -8.66 6.04
C PRO A 146 -1.72 -7.28 5.38
N ASN A 147 -1.38 -6.20 6.11
CA ASN A 147 -1.37 -4.82 5.61
C ASN A 147 0.06 -4.23 5.59
N ARG A 148 1.08 -5.06 5.40
CA ARG A 148 2.48 -4.61 5.32
C ARG A 148 2.76 -3.53 4.27
N GLU A 149 1.91 -3.42 3.25
CA GLU A 149 1.98 -2.33 2.25
C GLU A 149 1.58 -0.95 2.78
N ASP A 150 1.02 -0.92 3.99
CA ASP A 150 0.61 0.28 4.73
C ASP A 150 1.54 0.53 5.94
N LEU A 151 2.70 -0.16 6.02
CA LEU A 151 3.70 -0.05 7.08
C LEU A 151 5.08 0.19 6.48
N PHE A 152 5.96 0.92 7.16
CA PHE A 152 7.36 1.08 6.74
C PHE A 152 8.27 0.02 7.38
N VAL A 153 9.32 -0.38 6.67
CA VAL A 153 10.36 -1.30 7.17
C VAL A 153 11.72 -0.63 7.34
N GLY A 154 11.86 0.60 6.85
CA GLY A 154 13.07 1.38 6.95
C GLY A 154 13.07 2.58 6.01
N GLY A 155 14.19 3.28 5.96
CA GLY A 155 14.38 4.39 5.03
C GLY A 155 15.80 4.93 5.00
N ALA A 156 16.04 5.85 4.08
CA ALA A 156 17.29 6.59 3.95
C ALA A 156 17.00 8.08 3.73
N VAL A 157 17.93 8.94 4.11
CA VAL A 157 17.89 10.37 3.77
C VAL A 157 18.88 10.64 2.66
N VAL A 158 18.40 11.30 1.60
CA VAL A 158 19.22 11.78 0.49
C VAL A 158 19.36 13.29 0.69
N SER A 159 20.41 13.69 1.39
CA SER A 159 20.65 15.09 1.78
C SER A 159 20.74 16.02 0.58
N ASP A 160 21.40 15.59 -0.50
CA ASP A 160 21.59 16.38 -1.72
C ASP A 160 20.27 16.71 -2.42
N ASP A 161 19.27 15.83 -2.30
CA ASP A 161 17.94 16.00 -2.89
C ASP A 161 16.90 16.53 -1.89
N ALA A 162 17.32 16.82 -0.66
CA ALA A 162 16.46 17.23 0.45
C ALA A 162 15.21 16.31 0.60
N ALA A 163 15.40 14.99 0.49
CA ALA A 163 14.32 14.02 0.53
C ALA A 163 14.66 12.80 1.41
N ALA A 164 13.62 12.18 1.96
CA ALA A 164 13.70 10.85 2.57
C ALA A 164 13.07 9.82 1.63
N ILE A 165 13.72 8.66 1.49
CA ILE A 165 13.16 7.48 0.83
C ILE A 165 12.73 6.50 1.92
N LEU A 166 11.44 6.24 2.01
CA LEU A 166 10.86 5.30 2.98
C LEU A 166 10.45 4.02 2.25
N TYR A 167 10.89 2.87 2.76
CA TYR A 167 10.57 1.57 2.18
C TYR A 167 9.41 0.94 2.93
N ARG A 168 8.38 0.52 2.20
CA ARG A 168 7.21 -0.16 2.78
C ARG A 168 7.49 -1.63 3.06
N GLY A 169 6.64 -2.31 3.82
CA GLY A 169 6.73 -3.75 4.07
C GLY A 169 6.58 -4.64 2.84
N ASN A 170 6.32 -4.02 1.69
CA ASN A 170 6.32 -4.66 0.38
C ASN A 170 7.51 -4.18 -0.50
N LEU A 171 8.47 -3.47 0.08
CA LEU A 171 9.66 -2.84 -0.49
C LEU A 171 9.45 -1.76 -1.55
N GLU A 172 8.22 -1.33 -1.77
CA GLU A 172 7.98 -0.21 -2.68
C GLU A 172 8.44 1.09 -2.01
N PRO A 173 9.34 1.86 -2.66
CA PRO A 173 9.83 3.10 -2.10
C PRO A 173 8.74 4.18 -2.15
N LEU A 174 8.76 5.06 -1.16
CA LEU A 174 7.98 6.29 -1.11
C LEU A 174 8.95 7.45 -0.86
N VAL A 175 8.96 8.41 -1.77
CA VAL A 175 9.81 9.61 -1.65
C VAL A 175 9.03 10.71 -0.95
N VAL A 176 9.60 11.24 0.14
CA VAL A 176 9.00 12.28 0.97
C VAL A 176 9.96 13.47 1.05
N PRO A 177 9.58 14.67 0.57
CA PRO A 177 10.41 15.86 0.72
C PRO A 177 10.66 16.19 2.20
N LEU A 178 11.91 16.50 2.58
CA LEU A 178 12.24 16.83 3.97
C LEU A 178 11.47 18.06 4.48
N ALA A 179 11.12 18.98 3.57
CA ALA A 179 10.29 20.14 3.87
C ALA A 179 8.84 19.82 4.29
N TRP A 180 8.39 18.56 4.17
CA TRP A 180 7.11 18.11 4.71
C TRP A 180 7.18 17.88 6.22
N PHE A 181 8.33 17.43 6.73
CA PHE A 181 8.58 17.33 8.16
C PHE A 181 8.81 18.75 8.71
N ARG A 182 7.74 19.40 9.15
CA ARG A 182 7.79 20.77 9.67
C ARG A 182 7.56 20.73 11.17
N ALA A 183 8.49 21.32 11.91
CA ALA A 183 8.29 21.57 13.33
C ALA A 183 7.06 22.46 13.55
N ARG A 184 6.28 22.14 14.58
CA ARG A 184 5.31 23.10 15.13
C ARG A 184 6.07 24.20 15.89
N PRO A 185 5.49 25.39 16.13
CA PRO A 185 6.18 26.49 16.81
C PRO A 185 6.90 26.10 18.11
N ASP A 186 6.29 25.21 18.91
CA ASP A 186 6.85 24.70 20.17
C ASP A 186 7.19 23.19 20.11
N GLY A 187 7.28 22.62 18.91
CA GLY A 187 7.51 21.18 18.71
C GLY A 187 8.98 20.83 18.48
N PRO A 188 9.36 19.54 18.62
CA PRO A 188 10.69 19.08 18.28
C PRO A 188 10.99 19.40 16.81
N LYS A 189 12.24 19.81 16.54
CA LYS A 189 12.71 20.02 15.18
C LYS A 189 13.14 18.69 14.58
N PRO A 190 12.78 18.40 13.32
CA PRO A 190 13.24 17.19 12.67
C PRO A 190 14.74 17.25 12.45
N ASP A 191 15.42 16.17 12.83
CA ASP A 191 16.82 15.92 12.50
C ASP A 191 16.92 14.82 11.43
N PRO A 192 17.19 15.17 10.16
CA PRO A 192 17.32 14.20 9.08
C PRO A 192 18.48 13.21 9.26
N THR A 193 19.49 13.54 10.08
CA THR A 193 20.65 12.65 10.30
C THR A 193 20.33 11.48 11.22
N ASP A 194 19.26 11.61 12.02
CA ASP A 194 18.74 10.58 12.93
C ASP A 194 17.38 10.04 12.47
N LEU A 195 17.32 9.59 11.21
CA LEU A 195 16.15 8.88 10.68
C LEU A 195 16.01 7.51 11.35
N ALA A 196 14.82 7.17 11.81
CA ALA A 196 14.45 5.82 12.19
C ALA A 196 13.00 5.52 11.81
N VAL A 197 12.71 4.24 11.58
CA VAL A 197 11.34 3.74 11.59
C VAL A 197 11.18 2.98 12.90
N ILE A 198 10.10 3.22 13.63
CA ILE A 198 9.83 2.63 14.95
C ILE A 198 8.36 2.19 15.06
N ASP A 199 7.97 1.65 16.21
CA ASP A 199 6.60 1.20 16.52
C ASP A 199 6.06 0.21 15.48
N ALA A 200 6.86 -0.80 15.14
CA ALA A 200 6.56 -1.76 14.10
C ALA A 200 6.08 -1.12 12.79
N GLY A 201 6.82 -0.10 12.32
CA GLY A 201 6.57 0.54 11.03
C GLY A 201 5.46 1.59 11.03
N GLN A 202 4.91 1.95 12.20
CA GLN A 202 3.81 2.91 12.33
C GLN A 202 4.28 4.35 12.52
N THR A 203 5.55 4.56 12.86
CA THR A 203 6.09 5.88 13.14
C THR A 203 7.43 6.06 12.42
N VAL A 204 7.62 7.21 11.78
CA VAL A 204 8.90 7.69 11.24
C VAL A 204 9.43 8.76 12.19
N ARG A 205 10.64 8.55 12.70
CA ARG A 205 11.33 9.43 13.64
C ARG A 205 12.51 10.11 12.97
N LEU A 206 12.69 11.40 13.25
CA LEU A 206 13.79 12.25 12.81
C LEU A 206 14.35 12.99 14.04
N GLY A 207 15.23 12.34 14.81
CA GLY A 207 15.62 12.81 16.15
C GLY A 207 14.47 12.69 17.14
N GLU A 208 14.06 13.80 17.77
CA GLU A 208 12.88 13.84 18.67
C GLU A 208 11.56 14.07 17.92
N TYR A 209 11.62 14.39 16.62
CA TYR A 209 10.42 14.59 15.81
C TYR A 209 9.84 13.25 15.37
N GLU A 210 8.52 13.09 15.48
CA GLU A 210 7.80 11.91 15.03
C GLU A 210 6.69 12.28 14.04
N ALA A 211 6.55 11.47 13.00
CA ALA A 211 5.43 11.50 12.07
C ALA A 211 4.81 10.10 11.94
N ALA A 212 3.49 10.04 12.04
CA ALA A 212 2.76 8.80 11.86
C ALA A 212 2.79 8.36 10.38
N THR A 213 2.99 7.05 10.18
CA THR A 213 3.03 6.42 8.86
C THR A 213 1.74 6.66 8.07
N ASP A 214 0.59 6.69 8.75
CA ASP A 214 -0.70 6.96 8.10
C ASP A 214 -0.79 8.37 7.51
N ALA A 215 -0.29 9.39 8.20
CA ALA A 215 -0.24 10.76 7.72
C ALA A 215 0.66 10.91 6.49
N ILE A 216 1.83 10.26 6.51
CA ILE A 216 2.77 10.23 5.37
C ILE A 216 2.10 9.55 4.18
N LEU A 217 1.58 8.33 4.37
CA LEU A 217 0.96 7.57 3.29
C LEU A 217 -0.30 8.26 2.74
N TYR A 218 -1.06 8.95 3.59
CA TYR A 218 -2.22 9.72 3.14
C TYR A 218 -1.81 10.86 2.21
N GLU A 219 -0.71 11.57 2.51
CA GLU A 219 -0.26 12.68 1.67
C GLU A 219 0.35 12.18 0.35
N PHE A 220 1.18 11.14 0.39
CA PHE A 220 2.05 10.76 -0.73
C PHE A 220 1.62 9.48 -1.49
N ASP A 221 0.63 8.71 -1.02
CA ASP A 221 0.17 7.48 -1.69
C ASP A 221 -1.36 7.51 -2.01
N ASP A 222 -1.67 7.71 -3.29
CA ASP A 222 -3.03 7.65 -3.85
C ASP A 222 -3.78 6.35 -3.57
N ALA A 223 -3.07 5.21 -3.68
CA ALA A 223 -3.67 3.91 -3.44
C ALA A 223 -3.99 3.74 -1.96
N TYR A 224 -3.10 4.19 -1.07
CA TYR A 224 -3.35 4.26 0.36
C TYR A 224 -4.59 5.12 0.67
N ARG A 225 -4.69 6.34 0.13
CA ARG A 225 -5.87 7.21 0.33
C ARG A 225 -7.18 6.51 -0.05
N ARG A 226 -7.19 5.78 -1.17
CA ARG A 226 -8.37 5.01 -1.61
C ARG A 226 -8.69 3.86 -0.63
N ARG A 227 -7.68 3.13 -0.15
CA ARG A 227 -7.84 2.08 0.87
C ARG A 227 -8.33 2.65 2.21
N ALA A 228 -7.71 3.73 2.69
CA ALA A 228 -8.07 4.41 3.93
C ALA A 228 -9.52 4.92 3.90
N LYS A 229 -9.91 5.62 2.83
CA LYS A 229 -11.30 6.05 2.62
C LYS A 229 -12.27 4.87 2.57
N LYS A 230 -11.88 3.76 1.96
CA LYS A 230 -12.71 2.54 1.95
C LYS A 230 -12.89 1.98 3.37
N ARG A 231 -11.81 1.89 4.16
CA ARG A 231 -11.85 1.43 5.57
C ARG A 231 -12.69 2.34 6.46
N GLU A 232 -12.56 3.65 6.31
CA GLU A 232 -13.37 4.64 7.02
C GLU A 232 -14.86 4.43 6.72
N LEU A 233 -15.22 4.29 5.44
CA LEU A 233 -16.59 4.02 5.02
C LEU A 233 -17.12 2.65 5.49
N GLU A 234 -16.25 1.65 5.65
CA GLU A 234 -16.62 0.35 6.21
C GLU A 234 -16.84 0.40 7.72
N ARG A 235 -16.12 1.28 8.44
CA ARG A 235 -16.20 1.47 9.89
C ARG A 235 -17.20 2.54 10.34
N ASP A 236 -17.77 3.31 9.41
CA ASP A 236 -18.73 4.38 9.71
C ASP A 236 -19.94 3.83 10.50
N SER A 237 -20.00 4.14 11.79
CA SER A 237 -21.06 3.70 12.70
C SER A 237 -22.31 4.57 12.63
N SER A 238 -22.36 5.56 11.75
CA SER A 238 -23.54 6.38 11.54
C SER A 238 -24.68 5.58 10.92
N PHE A 239 -25.91 6.08 11.05
CA PHE A 239 -27.06 5.54 10.34
C PHE A 239 -26.82 5.44 8.82
N GLY A 240 -26.11 6.42 8.24
CA GLY A 240 -25.76 6.43 6.83
C GLY A 240 -24.80 5.29 6.46
N GLY A 241 -23.78 5.07 7.28
CA GLY A 241 -22.84 3.95 7.13
C GLY A 241 -23.54 2.59 7.23
N ALA A 242 -24.38 2.43 8.26
CA ALA A 242 -25.18 1.22 8.48
C ALA A 242 -26.14 0.92 7.32
N LEU A 243 -26.88 1.93 6.87
CA LEU A 243 -27.75 1.87 5.70
C LEU A 243 -26.99 1.41 4.45
N ARG A 244 -25.80 2.00 4.21
CA ARG A 244 -24.98 1.65 3.06
C ARG A 244 -24.49 0.21 3.11
N ARG A 245 -24.00 -0.24 4.27
CA ARG A 245 -23.54 -1.63 4.47
C ARG A 245 -24.66 -2.61 4.19
N LEU A 246 -25.81 -2.43 4.82
CA LEU A 246 -26.98 -3.30 4.65
C LEU A 246 -27.47 -3.30 3.20
N ARG A 247 -27.51 -2.13 2.54
CA ARG A 247 -27.88 -2.04 1.13
C ARG A 247 -26.95 -2.86 0.23
N LEU A 248 -25.64 -2.74 0.45
CA LEU A 248 -24.63 -3.47 -0.34
C LEU A 248 -24.67 -4.98 -0.06
N GLU A 249 -24.92 -5.38 1.20
CA GLU A 249 -25.10 -6.78 1.59
C GLU A 249 -26.31 -7.41 0.89
N LYS A 250 -27.42 -6.68 0.79
CA LYS A 250 -28.62 -7.10 0.05
C LYS A 250 -28.52 -6.98 -1.47
N GLY A 251 -27.37 -6.51 -1.99
CA GLY A 251 -27.15 -6.35 -3.44
C GLY A 251 -28.00 -5.24 -4.09
N LEU A 252 -28.57 -4.33 -3.30
CA LEU A 252 -29.48 -3.29 -3.77
C LEU A 252 -28.73 -2.06 -4.31
N ARG A 253 -29.21 -1.51 -5.41
CA ARG A 253 -28.77 -0.21 -5.95
C ARG A 253 -29.58 0.91 -5.30
N ARG A 254 -29.06 2.14 -5.34
CA ARG A 254 -29.79 3.32 -4.87
C ARG A 254 -31.07 3.59 -5.68
N THR A 255 -31.13 3.09 -6.91
CA THR A 255 -32.30 3.18 -7.80
C THR A 255 -33.44 2.25 -7.40
N ASP A 256 -33.18 1.27 -6.54
CA ASP A 256 -34.14 0.20 -6.22
C ASP A 256 -35.08 0.62 -5.06
N PHE A 257 -34.87 1.81 -4.50
CA PHE A 257 -35.67 2.40 -3.42
C PHE A 257 -36.73 3.33 -3.99
N HIS A 258 -37.84 2.74 -4.44
CA HIS A 258 -38.96 3.51 -4.99
C HIS A 258 -39.54 4.46 -3.92
N GLY A 259 -39.79 5.71 -4.33
CA GLY A 259 -40.27 6.76 -3.42
C GLY A 259 -39.17 7.58 -2.74
N LEU A 260 -37.89 7.26 -3.00
CA LEU A 260 -36.74 8.10 -2.63
C LEU A 260 -35.85 8.32 -3.85
N THR A 261 -35.23 9.49 -3.96
CA THR A 261 -34.31 9.73 -5.08
C THR A 261 -32.95 9.10 -4.79
N PRO A 262 -32.22 8.61 -5.82
CA PRO A 262 -30.86 8.09 -5.62
C PRO A 262 -29.90 9.11 -4.99
N LYS A 263 -30.15 10.41 -5.26
CA LYS A 263 -29.41 11.53 -4.67
C LYS A 263 -29.70 11.66 -3.18
N GLU A 264 -30.96 11.59 -2.77
CA GLU A 264 -31.36 11.65 -1.36
C GLU A 264 -30.73 10.51 -0.55
N ILE A 265 -30.78 9.28 -1.07
CA ILE A 265 -30.15 8.11 -0.44
C ILE A 265 -28.64 8.32 -0.34
N ALA A 266 -27.99 8.82 -1.40
CA ALA A 266 -26.57 9.13 -1.37
C ALA A 266 -26.19 10.20 -0.33
N ARG A 267 -27.07 11.16 -0.03
CA ARG A 267 -26.83 12.16 1.04
C ARG A 267 -26.97 11.54 2.42
N ILE A 268 -27.96 10.67 2.63
CA ILE A 268 -28.13 9.92 3.89
C ILE A 268 -26.93 9.01 4.13
N GLU A 269 -26.51 8.24 3.12
CA GLU A 269 -25.33 7.35 3.19
C GLU A 269 -24.02 8.09 3.44
N ARG A 270 -23.93 9.38 3.09
CA ARG A 270 -22.76 10.24 3.35
C ARG A 270 -22.82 10.96 4.70
N GLY A 271 -23.87 10.73 5.49
CA GLY A 271 -24.06 11.42 6.77
C GLY A 271 -24.41 12.91 6.65
N GLU A 272 -24.70 13.43 5.45
CA GLU A 272 -25.13 14.82 5.27
C GLU A 272 -26.49 15.09 5.92
N VAL A 273 -27.30 14.03 6.09
CA VAL A 273 -28.61 14.08 6.74
C VAL A 273 -28.49 13.40 8.10
N LYS A 274 -28.26 14.21 9.16
CA LYS A 274 -28.06 13.71 10.53
C LYS A 274 -29.28 12.94 11.09
N LYS A 275 -30.49 13.37 10.74
CA LYS A 275 -31.76 12.74 11.16
C LYS A 275 -32.72 12.66 9.97
N PRO A 276 -32.78 11.53 9.25
CA PRO A 276 -33.75 11.34 8.18
C PRO A 276 -35.18 11.39 8.71
N HIS A 277 -36.12 11.90 7.92
CA HIS A 277 -37.52 11.99 8.33
C HIS A 277 -38.09 10.57 8.59
N PRO A 278 -38.98 10.36 9.58
CA PRO A 278 -39.52 9.03 9.90
C PRO A 278 -40.12 8.30 8.70
N ARG A 279 -40.79 9.04 7.80
CA ARG A 279 -41.32 8.52 6.53
C ARG A 279 -40.22 7.96 5.62
N THR A 280 -39.10 8.68 5.50
CA THR A 280 -37.92 8.25 4.73
C THR A 280 -37.33 6.97 5.32
N VAL A 281 -37.19 6.90 6.65
CA VAL A 281 -36.69 5.70 7.34
C VAL A 281 -37.61 4.50 7.11
N ALA A 282 -38.94 4.69 7.15
CA ALA A 282 -39.90 3.61 6.89
C ALA A 282 -39.80 3.04 5.46
N ILE A 283 -39.58 3.91 4.46
CA ILE A 283 -39.37 3.48 3.07
C ILE A 283 -38.06 2.67 2.96
N LEU A 284 -36.97 3.17 3.55
CA LEU A 284 -35.68 2.47 3.58
C LEU A 284 -35.82 1.09 4.24
N ALA A 285 -36.42 1.03 5.42
CA ALA A 285 -36.64 -0.21 6.18
C ALA A 285 -37.44 -1.25 5.39
N LYS A 286 -38.51 -0.82 4.71
CA LYS A 286 -39.33 -1.69 3.85
C LYS A 286 -38.52 -2.32 2.73
N HIS A 287 -37.69 -1.53 2.03
CA HIS A 287 -36.85 -2.04 0.94
C HIS A 287 -35.70 -2.92 1.42
N LEU A 288 -35.16 -2.66 2.61
CA LEU A 288 -34.07 -3.43 3.20
C LEU A 288 -34.53 -4.74 3.86
N GLY A 289 -35.85 -4.90 4.08
CA GLY A 289 -36.42 -6.06 4.73
C GLY A 289 -36.06 -6.16 6.22
N VAL A 290 -35.80 -5.02 6.88
CA VAL A 290 -35.47 -4.96 8.31
C VAL A 290 -36.33 -3.91 9.01
N PRO A 291 -36.63 -4.06 10.31
CA PRO A 291 -37.28 -3.02 11.10
C PRO A 291 -36.48 -1.70 11.09
N ALA A 292 -37.17 -0.55 11.04
CA ALA A 292 -36.55 0.77 11.02
C ALA A 292 -35.54 1.01 12.17
N LYS A 293 -35.82 0.45 13.35
CA LYS A 293 -34.94 0.54 14.54
C LYS A 293 -33.66 -0.29 14.43
N GLN A 294 -33.62 -1.28 13.53
CA GLN A 294 -32.46 -2.16 13.34
C GLN A 294 -31.54 -1.69 12.22
N VAL A 295 -31.94 -0.71 11.39
CA VAL A 295 -31.07 -0.22 10.30
C VAL A 295 -29.74 0.33 10.84
N SER A 296 -29.75 0.96 12.02
CA SER A 296 -28.55 1.54 12.65
C SER A 296 -27.63 0.53 13.36
N THR A 297 -28.03 -0.74 13.46
CA THR A 297 -27.25 -1.76 14.19
C THR A 297 -26.31 -2.57 13.29
N TYR A 298 -26.33 -2.32 11.97
CA TYR A 298 -25.48 -2.97 10.96
C TYR A 298 -24.29 -2.09 10.60
#